data_AF-A0A1V1RG94-F1
#
_entry.id   AF-A0A1V1RG94-F1
#
_cell.length_a   1.000
_cell.length_b   1.000
_cell.length_c   1.000
_cell.angle_alpha   90.00
_cell.angle_beta   90.00
_cell.angle_gamma   90.00
#
_symmetry.space_group_name_H-M   'P 1'
#
loop_
_entity.id
_entity.type
_entity.pdbx_description
1 polymer ?
#
loop_
_entity_poly.entity_id
_entity_poly.type
_entity_poly.pdbx_seq_one_letter_code
_entity_poly.pdbx_strand_id
1 'polypeptide(L)'
;MSFDRRAAAWVATLAFILAVMASPVAAYARVVEYQVQFLPVGQTSSSEVIVNVILSPEESLPATVTVPLPAGAQVLWSGEILGGDPANDPFRQPSVVPTAGALAAVFRLEQKPIAQVEASLGEPQIRGSRVSSKLAWVNAGEEGTYTFSVVVEAGATDVEISPNPVGEPQTNAKGETLYVLAPVRLAAGQKFDVSVSYKRAGASGAASSSGTSPVLLAAVAGLALAVAALVVVTRRERAQSA
;
A
#
# COMPACT_ATOMS: atom_id res chain seq x y z
N MET A 1 -31.14 -62.50 -3.41
CA MET A 1 -31.39 -61.07 -3.64
C MET A 1 -30.13 -60.45 -4.23
N SER A 2 -30.00 -60.41 -5.56
CA SER A 2 -28.89 -59.74 -6.23
C SER A 2 -29.20 -58.25 -6.34
N PHE A 3 -28.65 -57.44 -5.46
CA PHE A 3 -28.70 -55.99 -5.62
C PHE A 3 -28.06 -55.62 -6.96
N ASP A 4 -28.79 -54.87 -7.76
CA ASP A 4 -28.47 -54.53 -9.14
C ASP A 4 -27.20 -53.68 -9.17
N ARG A 5 -26.07 -54.28 -9.57
CA ARG A 5 -24.74 -53.63 -9.60
C ARG A 5 -24.73 -52.32 -10.41
N ARG A 6 -25.69 -52.16 -11.31
CA ARG A 6 -25.91 -50.95 -12.10
C ARG A 6 -26.41 -49.78 -11.25
N ALA A 7 -27.29 -50.02 -10.27
CA ALA A 7 -27.78 -48.97 -9.38
C ALA A 7 -26.67 -48.41 -8.48
N ALA A 8 -25.75 -49.26 -8.02
CA ALA A 8 -24.60 -48.84 -7.21
C ALA A 8 -23.64 -47.93 -7.99
N ALA A 9 -23.42 -48.19 -9.29
CA ALA A 9 -22.58 -47.35 -10.14
C ALA A 9 -23.15 -45.94 -10.32
N TRP A 10 -24.45 -45.83 -10.58
CA TRP A 10 -25.12 -44.52 -10.74
C TRP A 10 -25.11 -43.68 -9.47
N VAL A 11 -25.31 -44.30 -8.30
CA VAL A 11 -25.25 -43.60 -7.01
C VAL A 11 -23.83 -43.10 -6.73
N ALA A 12 -22.80 -43.89 -7.03
CA ALA A 12 -21.41 -43.48 -6.86
C ALA A 12 -21.02 -42.32 -7.79
N THR A 13 -21.45 -42.34 -9.05
CA THR A 13 -21.19 -41.24 -10.00
C THR A 13 -21.89 -39.95 -9.59
N LEU A 14 -23.15 -40.02 -9.13
CA LEU A 14 -23.89 -38.85 -8.67
C LEU A 14 -23.28 -38.24 -7.39
N ALA A 15 -22.86 -39.08 -6.44
CA ALA A 15 -22.18 -38.63 -5.23
C ALA A 15 -20.83 -37.95 -5.54
N PHE A 16 -20.09 -38.45 -6.53
CA PHE A 16 -18.84 -37.83 -6.97
C PHE A 16 -19.07 -36.45 -7.62
N ILE A 17 -20.08 -36.32 -8.49
CA ILE A 17 -20.42 -35.03 -9.12
C ILE A 17 -20.87 -34.00 -8.07
N LEU A 18 -21.70 -34.40 -7.10
CA LEU A 18 -22.12 -33.54 -5.99
C LEU A 18 -20.94 -33.12 -5.10
N ALA A 19 -19.98 -34.02 -4.85
CA ALA A 19 -18.78 -33.71 -4.08
C ALA A 19 -17.86 -32.71 -4.80
N VAL A 20 -17.72 -32.82 -6.13
CA VAL A 20 -16.93 -31.86 -6.94
C VAL A 20 -17.61 -30.49 -6.98
N MET A 21 -18.95 -30.44 -7.08
CA MET A 21 -19.74 -29.21 -7.06
C MET A 21 -19.81 -28.54 -5.67
N ALA A 22 -19.58 -29.31 -4.60
CA ALA A 22 -19.50 -28.80 -3.22
C ALA A 22 -18.09 -28.33 -2.82
N SER A 23 -17.13 -28.34 -3.75
CA SER A 23 -15.84 -27.71 -3.52
C SER A 23 -16.09 -26.22 -3.24
N PRO A 24 -15.71 -25.69 -2.06
CA PRO A 24 -15.81 -24.25 -1.84
C PRO A 24 -14.99 -23.59 -2.94
N VAL A 25 -15.66 -22.80 -3.79
CA VAL A 25 -14.96 -21.92 -4.72
C VAL A 25 -14.04 -21.10 -3.83
N ALA A 26 -12.73 -21.31 -3.96
CA ALA A 26 -11.75 -20.53 -3.24
C ALA A 26 -12.02 -19.08 -3.65
N ALA A 27 -12.64 -18.31 -2.76
CA ALA A 27 -12.92 -16.92 -3.01
C ALA A 27 -11.56 -16.25 -3.24
N TYR A 28 -11.31 -15.79 -4.47
CA TYR A 28 -10.10 -15.06 -4.77
C TYR A 28 -10.01 -13.86 -3.83
N ALA A 29 -8.80 -13.58 -3.34
CA ALA A 29 -8.57 -12.40 -2.53
C ALA A 29 -8.93 -11.17 -3.37
N ARG A 30 -9.94 -10.43 -2.92
CA ARG A 30 -10.45 -9.26 -3.61
C ARG A 30 -9.40 -8.14 -3.64
N VAL A 31 -8.63 -7.98 -2.58
CA VAL A 31 -7.44 -7.11 -2.56
C VAL A 31 -6.21 -7.91 -2.90
N VAL A 32 -5.49 -7.48 -3.94
CA VAL A 32 -4.23 -8.09 -4.39
C VAL A 32 -3.07 -7.60 -3.53
N GLU A 33 -2.98 -6.29 -3.33
CA GLU A 33 -1.86 -5.66 -2.63
C GLU A 33 -2.27 -4.32 -2.00
N TYR A 34 -1.69 -4.07 -0.84
CA TYR A 34 -1.61 -2.76 -0.21
C TYR A 34 -0.20 -2.20 -0.37
N GLN A 35 -0.06 -0.96 -0.83
CA GLN A 35 1.24 -0.29 -0.90
C GLN A 35 1.20 0.92 0.03
N VAL A 36 2.10 0.96 1.01
CA VAL A 36 2.15 2.02 2.02
C VAL A 36 3.46 2.75 1.89
N GLN A 37 3.40 4.05 1.62
CA GLN A 37 4.56 4.92 1.60
C GLN A 37 4.51 5.87 2.80
N PHE A 38 5.56 5.85 3.61
CA PHE A 38 5.69 6.68 4.79
C PHE A 38 6.77 7.76 4.57
N LEU A 39 6.38 9.01 4.74
CA LEU A 39 7.26 10.17 4.66
C LEU A 39 7.37 10.77 6.07
N PRO A 40 8.46 10.55 6.81
CA PRO A 40 8.61 11.08 8.17
C PRO A 40 8.49 12.60 8.22
N VAL A 41 8.89 13.27 7.14
CA VAL A 41 8.76 14.71 6.95
C VAL A 41 8.12 14.91 5.58
N GLY A 42 6.82 15.15 5.59
CA GLY A 42 6.03 15.51 4.44
C GLY A 42 6.14 16.99 4.08
N GLN A 43 5.32 17.44 3.14
CA GLN A 43 5.37 18.80 2.60
C GLN A 43 4.94 19.87 3.61
N THR A 44 4.11 19.46 4.57
CA THR A 44 3.58 20.35 5.63
C THR A 44 4.42 20.35 6.91
N SER A 45 5.63 19.75 6.89
CA SER A 45 6.45 19.47 8.08
C SER A 45 5.83 18.46 9.07
N SER A 46 4.64 17.94 8.79
CA SER A 46 4.06 16.75 9.43
C SER A 46 4.52 15.48 8.70
N SER A 47 4.43 14.31 9.32
CA SER A 47 4.65 13.07 8.56
C SER A 47 3.49 12.87 7.59
N GLU A 48 3.72 12.25 6.45
CA GLU A 48 2.69 11.92 5.46
C GLU A 48 2.69 10.40 5.19
N VAL A 49 1.51 9.87 4.91
CA VAL A 49 1.31 8.47 4.53
C VAL A 49 0.48 8.43 3.25
N ILE A 50 0.97 7.71 2.25
CA ILE A 50 0.24 7.40 1.02
C ILE A 50 -0.07 5.92 1.03
N VAL A 51 -1.33 5.57 0.82
CA VAL A 51 -1.81 4.18 0.84
C VAL A 51 -2.50 3.89 -0.48
N ASN A 52 -1.96 2.96 -1.25
CA ASN A 52 -2.62 2.40 -2.41
C ASN A 52 -3.26 1.06 -2.07
N VAL A 53 -4.46 0.82 -2.60
CA VAL A 53 -5.13 -0.47 -2.55
C VAL A 53 -5.40 -0.93 -3.97
N ILE A 54 -4.83 -2.07 -4.34
CA ILE A 54 -4.98 -2.67 -5.65
C ILE A 54 -5.97 -3.82 -5.53
N LEU A 55 -7.15 -3.67 -6.13
CA LEU A 55 -8.15 -4.73 -6.21
C LEU A 55 -7.77 -5.72 -7.32
N SER A 56 -8.30 -6.94 -7.22
CA SER A 56 -8.18 -7.95 -8.26
C SER A 56 -8.68 -7.40 -9.59
N PRO A 57 -8.00 -7.67 -10.72
CA PRO A 57 -8.49 -7.28 -12.04
C PRO A 57 -9.83 -7.96 -12.40
N GLU A 58 -10.22 -9.01 -11.67
CA GLU A 58 -11.50 -9.70 -11.82
C GLU A 58 -12.65 -9.00 -11.06
N GLU A 59 -12.35 -8.04 -10.18
CA GLU A 59 -13.35 -7.29 -9.43
C GLU A 59 -14.17 -6.41 -10.39
N SER A 60 -15.50 -6.57 -10.38
CA SER A 60 -16.39 -5.74 -11.17
C SER A 60 -16.52 -4.35 -10.57
N LEU A 61 -16.28 -3.31 -11.37
CA LEU A 61 -16.57 -1.94 -10.99
C LEU A 61 -18.03 -1.57 -11.31
N PRO A 62 -18.66 -0.71 -10.51
CA PRO A 62 -18.07 0.02 -9.38
C PRO A 62 -18.00 -0.80 -8.07
N ALA A 63 -16.93 -0.60 -7.31
CA ALA A 63 -16.61 -1.41 -6.12
C ALA A 63 -16.29 -0.53 -4.89
N THR A 64 -16.75 -0.93 -3.70
CA THR A 64 -16.44 -0.21 -2.44
C THR A 64 -15.13 -0.69 -1.88
N VAL A 65 -14.16 0.20 -1.65
CA VAL A 65 -12.84 -0.14 -1.10
C VAL A 65 -12.71 0.40 0.32
N THR A 66 -12.00 -0.36 1.16
CA THR A 66 -11.59 0.04 2.50
C THR A 66 -10.08 0.23 2.50
N VAL A 67 -9.64 1.47 2.69
CA VAL A 67 -8.22 1.84 2.75
C VAL A 67 -7.82 2.03 4.21
N PRO A 68 -6.95 1.17 4.77
CA PRO A 68 -6.51 1.30 6.16
C PRO A 68 -5.65 2.55 6.34
N LEU A 69 -5.79 3.19 7.49
CA LEU A 69 -5.03 4.38 7.87
C LEU A 69 -4.56 4.26 9.33
N PRO A 70 -3.39 4.80 9.68
CA PRO A 70 -2.92 4.81 11.06
C PRO A 70 -3.82 5.69 11.94
N ALA A 71 -3.85 5.40 13.24
CA ALA A 71 -4.58 6.22 14.19
C ALA A 71 -4.09 7.68 14.17
N GLY A 72 -5.02 8.63 14.20
CA GLY A 72 -4.71 10.07 14.18
C GLY A 72 -4.40 10.65 12.79
N ALA A 73 -4.44 9.83 11.73
CA ALA A 73 -4.30 10.32 10.37
C ALA A 73 -5.46 11.24 9.96
N GLN A 74 -5.15 12.28 9.17
CA GLN A 74 -6.15 13.15 8.55
C GLN A 74 -6.04 13.02 7.03
N VAL A 75 -7.13 12.66 6.37
CA VAL A 75 -7.15 12.49 4.90
C VAL A 75 -6.99 13.85 4.22
N LEU A 76 -5.98 13.94 3.37
CA LEU A 76 -5.68 15.12 2.54
C LEU A 76 -6.30 14.95 1.14
N TRP A 77 -6.19 13.75 0.57
CA TRP A 77 -6.73 13.40 -0.73
C TRP A 77 -7.12 11.93 -0.78
N SER A 78 -8.13 11.60 -1.56
CA SER A 78 -8.52 10.21 -1.85
C SER A 78 -9.16 10.11 -3.23
N GLY A 79 -8.88 9.03 -3.94
CA GLY A 79 -9.35 8.88 -5.31
C GLY A 79 -8.93 7.59 -5.98
N GLU A 80 -9.10 7.57 -7.31
CA GLU A 80 -8.64 6.48 -8.16
C GLU A 80 -7.38 6.90 -8.91
N ILE A 81 -6.45 5.96 -9.11
CA ILE A 81 -5.26 6.21 -9.92
C ILE A 81 -5.47 5.66 -11.32
N LEU A 82 -5.52 6.56 -12.31
CA LEU A 82 -5.77 6.19 -13.71
C LEU A 82 -4.50 5.73 -14.45
N GLY A 83 -3.32 6.03 -13.90
CA GLY A 83 -2.01 5.70 -14.48
C GLY A 83 -1.54 6.68 -15.56
N GLY A 84 -2.24 7.81 -15.73
CA GLY A 84 -1.90 8.89 -16.67
C GLY A 84 -1.43 10.16 -15.95
N ASP A 85 -1.78 11.32 -16.51
CA ASP A 85 -1.62 12.60 -15.82
C ASP A 85 -2.53 12.65 -14.59
N PRO A 86 -2.00 12.78 -13.36
CA PRO A 86 -2.80 12.72 -12.14
C PRO A 86 -3.75 13.90 -11.98
N ALA A 87 -3.65 14.96 -12.80
CA ALA A 87 -4.64 16.02 -12.79
C ALA A 87 -6.02 15.50 -13.23
N ASN A 88 -6.03 14.32 -13.88
CA ASN A 88 -7.23 13.61 -14.30
C ASN A 88 -7.66 12.51 -13.32
N ASP A 89 -6.90 12.26 -12.24
CA ASP A 89 -7.27 11.24 -11.26
C ASP A 89 -8.52 11.71 -10.48
N PRO A 90 -9.62 10.92 -10.51
CA PRO A 90 -10.88 11.37 -9.92
C PRO A 90 -10.81 11.34 -8.40
N PHE A 91 -11.10 12.49 -7.78
CA PHE A 91 -11.33 12.58 -6.35
C PHE A 91 -12.59 11.78 -5.95
N ARG A 92 -12.48 11.01 -4.87
CA ARG A 92 -13.58 10.25 -4.27
C ARG A 92 -13.71 10.65 -2.81
N GLN A 93 -14.86 11.22 -2.45
CA GLN A 93 -15.13 11.60 -1.06
C GLN A 93 -15.16 10.35 -0.17
N PRO A 94 -14.30 10.26 0.85
CA PRO A 94 -14.26 9.12 1.75
C PRO A 94 -15.18 9.31 2.95
N SER A 95 -15.70 8.19 3.46
CA SER A 95 -16.17 8.08 4.84
C SER A 95 -15.02 7.55 5.69
N VAL A 96 -14.56 8.34 6.67
CA VAL A 96 -13.49 7.92 7.59
C VAL A 96 -14.11 7.29 8.83
N VAL A 97 -13.85 6.01 9.04
CA VAL A 97 -14.45 5.21 10.11
C VAL A 97 -13.36 4.80 11.11
N PRO A 98 -13.56 5.04 12.43
CA PRO A 98 -12.65 4.53 13.45
C PRO A 98 -12.76 3.01 13.55
N THR A 99 -11.62 2.35 13.77
CA THR A 99 -11.52 0.91 14.00
C THR A 99 -10.69 0.64 15.27
N ALA A 100 -10.48 -0.62 15.64
CA ALA A 100 -9.73 -0.99 16.85
C ALA A 100 -8.24 -0.62 16.74
N GLY A 101 -7.91 0.63 17.07
CA GLY A 101 -6.55 1.17 17.07
C GLY A 101 -6.07 1.78 15.75
N ALA A 102 -6.98 2.01 14.80
CA ALA A 102 -6.69 2.62 13.50
C ALA A 102 -7.91 3.37 12.93
N LEU A 103 -7.76 3.92 11.74
CA LEU A 103 -8.82 4.49 10.93
C LEU A 103 -8.95 3.70 9.62
N ALA A 104 -10.09 3.82 8.94
CA ALA A 104 -10.27 3.33 7.59
C ALA A 104 -11.01 4.36 6.75
N ALA A 105 -10.51 4.67 5.55
CA ALA A 105 -11.21 5.47 4.56
C ALA A 105 -11.98 4.54 3.62
N VAL A 106 -13.29 4.73 3.55
CA VAL A 106 -14.20 3.91 2.73
C VAL A 106 -14.81 4.77 1.62
N PHE A 107 -14.62 4.35 0.37
CA PHE A 107 -15.21 5.02 -0.79
C PHE A 107 -15.40 4.06 -1.97
N ARG A 108 -16.06 4.54 -3.02
CA ARG A 108 -16.39 3.75 -4.21
C ARG A 108 -15.44 4.06 -5.36
N LEU A 109 -14.86 3.03 -5.95
CA LEU A 109 -14.14 3.08 -7.21
C LEU A 109 -15.12 2.84 -8.36
N GLU A 110 -14.95 3.54 -9.49
CA GLU A 110 -15.84 3.41 -10.65
C GLU A 110 -15.09 3.16 -11.96
N GLN A 111 -13.84 3.61 -12.10
CA GLN A 111 -13.09 3.57 -13.36
C GLN A 111 -11.92 2.58 -13.34
N LYS A 112 -11.17 2.52 -12.23
CA LYS A 112 -10.01 1.65 -12.07
C LYS A 112 -10.00 0.92 -10.72
N PRO A 113 -9.47 -0.32 -10.67
CA PRO A 113 -9.36 -1.10 -9.44
C PRO A 113 -8.17 -0.66 -8.57
N ILE A 114 -7.79 0.62 -8.60
CA ILE A 114 -6.65 1.16 -7.84
C ILE A 114 -7.14 2.39 -7.08
N ALA A 115 -7.20 2.26 -5.76
CA ALA A 115 -7.51 3.33 -4.84
C ALA A 115 -6.22 3.94 -4.30
N GLN A 116 -6.19 5.24 -4.07
CA GLN A 116 -5.13 5.90 -3.31
C GLN A 116 -5.74 6.83 -2.26
N VAL A 117 -5.12 6.87 -1.07
CA VAL A 117 -5.39 7.83 -0.02
C VAL A 117 -4.07 8.46 0.42
N GLU A 118 -4.05 9.78 0.47
CA GLU A 118 -2.96 10.57 1.04
C GLU A 118 -3.44 11.16 2.38
N ALA A 119 -2.65 11.00 3.42
CA ALA A 119 -2.99 11.47 4.75
C ALA A 119 -1.80 12.08 5.49
N SER A 120 -2.03 13.16 6.23
CA SER A 120 -1.07 13.68 7.21
C SER A 120 -1.14 12.88 8.50
N LEU A 121 0.00 12.66 9.14
CA LEU A 121 0.17 11.85 10.34
C LEU A 121 1.17 12.50 11.30
N GLY A 122 0.67 13.32 12.23
CA GLY A 122 1.45 13.89 13.35
C GLY A 122 2.77 14.56 12.95
N GLU A 123 3.52 15.05 13.92
CA GLU A 123 4.85 15.60 13.66
C GLU A 123 5.93 14.56 13.99
N PRO A 124 6.99 14.46 13.18
CA PRO A 124 8.15 13.67 13.56
C PRO A 124 8.87 14.31 14.76
N GLN A 125 9.64 13.51 15.48
CA GLN A 125 10.53 14.03 16.51
C GLN A 125 11.80 14.59 15.85
N ILE A 126 12.09 15.88 16.07
CA ILE A 126 13.29 16.54 15.56
C ILE A 126 14.17 16.97 16.74
N ARG A 127 15.42 16.51 16.77
CA ARG A 127 16.43 16.87 17.77
C ARG A 127 17.72 17.31 17.07
N GLY A 128 17.93 18.62 16.98
CA GLY A 128 19.00 19.18 16.16
C GLY A 128 18.80 18.82 14.69
N SER A 129 19.77 18.15 14.06
CA SER A 129 19.66 17.64 12.69
C SER A 129 19.07 16.24 12.58
N ARG A 130 18.78 15.56 13.70
CA ARG A 130 18.21 14.21 13.69
C ARG A 130 16.70 14.26 13.62
N VAL A 131 16.12 13.55 12.67
CA VAL A 131 14.69 13.26 12.55
C VAL A 131 14.45 11.84 13.04
N SER A 132 13.36 11.61 13.75
CA SER A 132 12.91 10.26 14.11
C SER A 132 11.39 10.20 14.08
N SER A 133 10.84 9.17 13.45
CA SER A 133 9.39 8.99 13.36
C SER A 133 9.02 7.51 13.38
N LYS A 134 7.77 7.22 13.74
CA LYS A 134 7.22 5.87 13.81
C LYS A 134 5.85 5.84 13.16
N LEU A 135 5.66 4.91 12.23
CA LEU A 135 4.36 4.50 11.73
C LEU A 135 3.91 3.26 12.51
N ALA A 136 2.88 3.42 13.33
CA ALA A 136 2.21 2.31 13.99
C ALA A 136 1.01 1.87 13.12
N TRP A 137 1.17 0.77 12.39
CA TRP A 137 0.15 0.27 11.47
C TRP A 137 -0.75 -0.78 12.12
N VAL A 138 -2.05 -0.72 11.82
CA VAL A 138 -3.02 -1.78 12.06
C VAL A 138 -3.79 -2.00 10.77
N ASN A 139 -3.85 -3.24 10.27
CA ASN A 139 -4.66 -3.52 9.09
C ASN A 139 -6.16 -3.43 9.45
N ALA A 140 -6.82 -2.34 9.08
CA ALA A 140 -8.26 -2.13 9.22
C ALA A 140 -9.08 -2.57 7.99
N GLY A 141 -8.42 -3.15 6.98
CA GLY A 141 -9.01 -3.61 5.72
C GLY A 141 -9.09 -5.14 5.65
N GLU A 142 -9.14 -5.64 4.42
CA GLU A 142 -9.12 -7.07 4.13
C GLU A 142 -7.71 -7.65 4.37
N GLU A 143 -7.62 -8.96 4.57
CA GLU A 143 -6.31 -9.62 4.60
C GLU A 143 -5.64 -9.47 3.23
N GLY A 144 -4.36 -9.07 3.23
CA GLY A 144 -3.61 -8.90 2.00
C GLY A 144 -2.11 -8.80 2.22
N THR A 145 -1.38 -8.76 1.12
CA THR A 145 0.06 -8.48 1.12
C THR A 145 0.27 -6.96 1.18
N TYR A 146 1.16 -6.53 2.07
CA TYR A 146 1.57 -5.15 2.24
C TYR A 146 3.01 -4.97 1.81
N THR A 147 3.24 -3.96 0.97
CA THR A 147 4.57 -3.45 0.64
C THR A 147 4.72 -2.07 1.27
N PHE A 148 5.53 -1.98 2.31
CA PHE A 148 5.84 -0.72 2.97
C PHE A 148 7.10 -0.10 2.35
N SER A 149 7.12 1.23 2.27
CA SER A 149 8.29 2.00 1.87
C SER A 149 8.43 3.25 2.73
N VAL A 150 9.66 3.71 2.91
CA VAL A 150 9.99 4.95 3.62
C VAL A 150 10.69 5.89 2.67
N VAL A 151 10.21 7.12 2.55
CA VAL A 151 10.86 8.18 1.76
C VAL A 151 11.50 9.17 2.73
N VAL A 152 12.80 9.38 2.58
CA VAL A 152 13.54 10.39 3.35
C VAL A 152 13.91 11.58 2.46
N GLU A 153 14.02 12.74 3.07
CA GLU A 153 14.36 14.01 2.41
C GLU A 153 15.73 13.99 1.73
N ALA A 154 15.93 14.92 0.81
CA ALA A 154 17.15 15.01 0.03
C ALA A 154 18.40 15.22 0.88
N GLY A 155 19.45 14.46 0.57
CA GLY A 155 20.74 14.54 1.28
C GLY A 155 20.71 14.00 2.72
N ALA A 156 19.66 13.27 3.11
CA ALA A 156 19.64 12.56 4.39
C ALA A 156 20.80 11.56 4.49
N THR A 157 21.46 11.54 5.65
CA THR A 157 22.54 10.59 5.98
C THR A 157 22.20 9.80 7.23
N ASP A 158 23.02 8.78 7.52
CA ASP A 158 22.90 7.97 8.74
C ASP A 158 21.46 7.40 8.91
N VAL A 159 20.88 6.94 7.80
CA VAL A 159 19.49 6.46 7.74
C VAL A 159 19.39 5.08 8.40
N GLU A 160 18.56 5.00 9.42
CA GLU A 160 18.22 3.78 10.14
C GLU A 160 16.72 3.53 10.00
N ILE A 161 16.33 2.38 9.46
CA ILE A 161 14.93 1.98 9.29
C ILE A 161 14.75 0.58 9.87
N SER A 162 13.67 0.38 10.62
CA SER A 162 13.27 -0.90 11.18
C SER A 162 11.81 -1.19 10.83
N PRO A 163 11.47 -2.35 10.24
CA PRO A 163 12.37 -3.43 9.80
C PRO A 163 13.39 -2.99 8.74
N ASN A 164 14.46 -3.77 8.55
CA ASN A 164 15.50 -3.43 7.58
C ASN A 164 14.92 -3.41 6.15
N PRO A 165 15.25 -2.37 5.35
CA PRO A 165 14.90 -2.33 3.94
C PRO A 165 15.52 -3.49 3.13
N VAL A 166 14.89 -3.80 2.00
CA VAL A 166 15.35 -4.79 1.03
C VAL A 166 15.70 -4.10 -0.29
N GLY A 167 16.72 -4.63 -0.98
CA GLY A 167 17.21 -4.07 -2.24
C GLY A 167 17.98 -2.75 -2.06
N GLU A 168 18.30 -2.14 -3.20
CA GLU A 168 19.02 -0.86 -3.23
C GLU A 168 18.03 0.32 -3.14
N PRO A 169 18.29 1.34 -2.30
CA PRO A 169 17.47 2.54 -2.24
C PRO A 169 17.37 3.24 -3.59
N GLN A 170 16.24 3.89 -3.86
CA GLN A 170 15.98 4.60 -5.11
C GLN A 170 15.85 6.10 -4.86
N THR A 171 16.63 6.92 -5.57
CA THR A 171 16.59 8.38 -5.43
C THR A 171 15.83 9.01 -6.60
N ASN A 172 14.89 9.91 -6.30
CA ASN A 172 14.12 10.62 -7.33
C ASN A 172 14.81 11.92 -7.77
N ALA A 173 14.22 12.62 -8.74
CA ALA A 173 14.76 13.88 -9.27
C ALA A 173 14.82 15.04 -8.24
N LYS A 174 14.08 14.95 -7.13
CA LYS A 174 14.14 15.91 -6.02
C LYS A 174 15.24 15.58 -5.01
N GLY A 175 15.95 14.46 -5.19
CA GLY A 175 16.97 13.96 -4.27
C GLY A 175 16.41 13.16 -3.10
N GLU A 176 15.08 13.00 -3.00
CA GLU A 176 14.44 12.16 -1.98
C GLU A 176 14.80 10.70 -2.24
N THR A 177 15.02 9.94 -1.17
CA THR A 177 15.44 8.54 -1.27
C THR A 177 14.37 7.62 -0.69
N LEU A 178 13.93 6.65 -1.50
CA LEU A 178 12.93 5.64 -1.17
C LEU A 178 13.60 4.33 -0.77
N TYR A 179 13.21 3.81 0.39
CA TYR A 179 13.64 2.52 0.94
C TYR A 179 12.43 1.58 0.98
N VAL A 180 12.52 0.42 0.33
CA VAL A 180 11.44 -0.58 0.31
C VAL A 180 11.65 -1.60 1.43
N LEU A 181 10.61 -1.96 2.17
CA LEU A 181 10.66 -3.04 3.16
C LEU A 181 10.23 -4.38 2.54
N ALA A 182 10.61 -5.49 3.17
CA ALA A 182 10.14 -6.81 2.75
C ALA A 182 8.60 -6.88 2.79
N PRO A 183 7.94 -7.43 1.75
CA PRO A 183 6.50 -7.62 1.77
C PRO A 183 6.04 -8.47 2.97
N VAL A 184 4.91 -8.11 3.56
CA VAL A 184 4.32 -8.83 4.70
C VAL A 184 2.84 -9.06 4.47
N ARG A 185 2.36 -10.27 4.75
CA ARG A 185 0.91 -10.55 4.73
C ARG A 185 0.32 -10.20 6.10
N LEU A 186 -0.70 -9.35 6.12
CA LEU A 186 -1.35 -8.91 7.36
C LEU A 186 -2.82 -9.29 7.36
N ALA A 187 -3.23 -10.09 8.35
CA ALA A 187 -4.64 -10.32 8.65
C ALA A 187 -5.32 -9.05 9.18
N ALA A 188 -6.64 -8.98 9.13
CA ALA A 188 -7.41 -7.89 9.73
C ALA A 188 -7.08 -7.78 11.24
N GLY A 189 -6.83 -6.56 11.70
CA GLY A 189 -6.40 -6.24 13.06
C GLY A 189 -4.92 -6.51 13.36
N GLN A 190 -4.16 -7.14 12.44
CA GLN A 190 -2.73 -7.38 12.64
C GLN A 190 -1.95 -6.07 12.58
N LYS A 191 -0.90 -6.00 13.39
CA LYS A 191 -0.05 -4.82 13.53
C LYS A 191 1.25 -4.96 12.76
N PHE A 192 1.79 -3.84 12.29
CA PHE A 192 3.12 -3.74 11.72
C PHE A 192 3.71 -2.37 12.03
N ASP A 193 4.86 -2.32 12.68
CA ASP A 193 5.47 -1.05 13.07
C ASP A 193 6.66 -0.74 12.16
N VAL A 194 6.71 0.48 11.63
CA VAL A 194 7.88 1.01 10.90
C VAL A 194 8.48 2.17 11.67
N SER A 195 9.74 2.06 12.06
CA SER A 195 10.50 3.12 12.71
C SER A 195 11.59 3.62 11.77
N VAL A 196 11.85 4.92 11.77
CA VAL A 196 12.88 5.54 10.97
C VAL A 196 13.56 6.66 11.73
N SER A 197 14.88 6.72 11.63
CA SER A 197 15.73 7.80 12.12
C SER A 197 16.75 8.17 11.06
N TYR A 198 17.01 9.45 10.86
CA TYR A 198 18.05 9.89 9.94
C TYR A 198 18.57 11.27 10.34
N LYS A 199 19.69 11.66 9.75
CA LYS A 199 20.28 12.99 9.91
C LYS A 199 19.94 13.80 8.65
N ARG A 200 19.32 14.95 8.82
CA ARG A 200 19.07 15.89 7.72
C ARG A 200 20.38 16.41 7.15
N ALA A 201 20.41 16.69 5.86
CA ALA A 201 21.45 17.52 5.29
C ALA A 201 21.50 18.84 6.08
N GLY A 202 22.68 19.26 6.53
CA GLY A 202 22.83 20.56 7.17
C GLY A 202 22.34 21.64 6.21
N ALA A 203 21.48 22.55 6.69
CA ALA A 203 20.89 23.63 5.90
C ALA A 203 21.98 24.50 5.25
N SER A 204 22.45 24.06 4.10
CA SER A 204 23.32 24.81 3.21
C SER A 204 22.37 25.41 2.19
N GLY A 205 21.94 26.64 2.45
CA GLY A 205 20.80 27.28 1.78
C GLY A 205 20.80 27.11 0.26
N ALA A 206 19.65 26.71 -0.29
CA ALA A 206 19.39 26.80 -1.72
C ALA A 206 17.93 27.22 -1.98
N ALA A 207 17.85 28.39 -2.61
CA ALA A 207 16.78 29.11 -3.27
C ALA A 207 15.39 28.44 -3.46
N SER A 208 14.38 29.18 -3.06
CA SER A 208 12.96 29.00 -3.37
C SER A 208 12.70 29.14 -4.89
N SER A 209 12.34 28.04 -5.55
CA SER A 209 11.75 28.09 -6.89
C SER A 209 10.24 27.88 -6.81
N SER A 210 9.48 28.92 -7.16
CA SER A 210 8.03 28.91 -7.30
C SER A 210 7.56 28.14 -8.54
N GLY A 211 6.41 27.49 -8.45
CA GLY A 211 5.46 27.46 -9.56
C GLY A 211 5.21 26.13 -10.25
N THR A 212 4.70 25.13 -9.53
CA THR A 212 3.69 24.13 -9.98
C THR A 212 3.31 23.32 -8.74
N SER A 213 2.04 22.92 -8.56
CA SER A 213 1.60 22.19 -7.35
C SER A 213 2.45 20.92 -7.17
N PRO A 214 3.38 20.86 -6.19
CA PRO A 214 4.43 19.85 -6.14
C PRO A 214 3.96 18.50 -5.58
N VAL A 215 2.72 18.44 -5.08
CA VAL A 215 1.99 17.25 -4.61
C VAL A 215 1.89 16.19 -5.71
N LEU A 216 1.46 16.61 -6.90
CA LEU A 216 1.26 15.70 -8.02
C LEU A 216 2.56 15.07 -8.54
N LEU A 217 3.62 15.86 -8.64
CA LEU A 217 4.91 15.39 -9.16
C LEU A 217 5.65 14.49 -8.17
N ALA A 218 5.47 14.71 -6.85
CA ALA A 218 6.04 13.83 -5.82
C ALA A 218 5.36 12.45 -5.85
N ALA A 219 4.03 12.43 -5.88
CA ALA A 219 3.24 11.20 -5.92
C ALA A 219 3.54 10.38 -7.19
N VAL A 220 3.65 11.02 -8.37
CA VAL A 220 3.96 10.32 -9.63
C VAL A 220 5.37 9.76 -9.66
N ALA A 221 6.38 10.53 -9.22
CA ALA A 221 7.75 10.05 -9.21
C ALA A 221 7.92 8.88 -8.22
N GLY A 222 7.25 8.95 -7.07
CA GLY A 222 7.19 7.86 -6.09
C GLY A 222 6.48 6.63 -6.63
N LEU A 223 5.33 6.80 -7.29
CA LEU A 223 4.54 5.71 -7.86
C LEU A 223 5.28 5.00 -9.01
N ALA A 224 5.89 5.74 -9.93
CA ALA A 224 6.67 5.17 -11.03
C ALA A 224 7.87 4.36 -10.53
N LEU A 225 8.56 4.84 -9.49
CA LEU A 225 9.67 4.12 -8.86
C LEU A 225 9.18 2.87 -8.09
N ALA A 226 8.05 2.96 -7.38
CA ALA A 226 7.47 1.82 -6.68
C ALA A 226 7.05 0.71 -7.65
N VAL A 227 6.42 1.06 -8.78
CA VAL A 227 6.05 0.11 -9.83
C VAL A 227 7.30 -0.50 -10.48
N ALA A 228 8.34 0.29 -10.77
CA ALA A 228 9.58 -0.23 -11.34
C ALA A 228 10.31 -1.18 -10.38
N ALA A 229 10.40 -0.84 -9.09
CA ALA A 229 11.00 -1.69 -8.06
C ALA A 229 10.22 -3.01 -7.91
N LEU A 230 8.89 -2.96 -7.92
CA LEU A 230 8.03 -4.14 -7.88
C LEU A 230 8.25 -5.06 -9.09
N VAL A 231 8.39 -4.51 -10.30
CA VAL A 231 8.71 -5.29 -11.51
C VAL A 231 10.08 -5.96 -11.41
N VAL A 232 11.08 -5.31 -10.82
CA VAL A 232 12.42 -5.89 -10.64
C VAL A 232 12.39 -7.02 -9.61
N VAL A 233 11.71 -6.84 -8.48
CA VAL A 233 11.60 -7.87 -7.43
C VAL A 233 10.83 -9.09 -7.94
N THR A 234 9.66 -8.88 -8.56
CA THR A 234 8.85 -9.99 -9.11
C THR A 234 9.56 -10.76 -10.23
N ARG A 235 10.41 -10.09 -11.03
CA ARG A 235 11.27 -10.78 -12.01
C ARG A 235 12.38 -11.61 -11.36
N ARG A 236 12.99 -11.11 -10.29
CA ARG A 236 14.04 -11.84 -9.55
C ARG A 236 13.49 -13.09 -8.87
N GLU A 237 12.33 -13.00 -8.23
CA GLU A 237 11.70 -14.14 -7.56
C GLU A 237 11.31 -15.25 -8.54
N ARG A 238 10.82 -14.88 -9.74
CA ARG A 238 10.56 -15.85 -10.82
C ARG A 238 11.82 -16.51 -11.37
N ALA A 239 12.94 -15.78 -11.43
CA ALA A 239 14.22 -16.32 -11.88
C ALA A 239 14.91 -17.24 -10.85
N GLN A 240 14.55 -17.12 -9.57
CA GLN A 240 15.07 -17.97 -8.49
C GLN A 240 14.18 -19.20 -8.21
N SER A 241 12.95 -19.21 -8.74
CA SER A 241 11.98 -20.30 -8.56
C SER A 241 11.84 -21.21 -9.79
N ALA A 242 12.63 -20.97 -10.84
CA ALA A 242 12.72 -21.77 -12.07
C ALA A 242 14.09 -22.44 -12.16
#